data_AF-A0A0G1SKQ4-F1
#
_entry.id   AF-A0A0G1SKQ4-F1
#
_cell.length_a   1.000
_cell.length_b   1.000
_cell.length_c   1.000
_cell.angle_alpha   90.00
_cell.angle_beta   90.00
_cell.angle_gamma   90.00
#
_symmetry.space_group_name_H-M   'P 1'
#
loop_
_entity.id
_entity.type
_entity.pdbx_description
1 polymer ?
#
loop_
_entity_poly.entity_id
_entity_poly.type
_entity_poly.pdbx_seq_one_letter_code
_entity_poly.pdbx_strand_id
1 'polypeptide(L)' 'YAEKLAAEIMDAAKGEGAAVKKRQEVERLAEANRAFSHFRW' A
#
# COMPACT_ATOMS: atom_id res chain seq x y z
N TYR A 1 17.91 2.16 18.04
CA TYR A 1 16.66 2.60 17.39
C TYR A 1 16.87 3.40 16.10
N ALA A 2 18.03 4.02 15.87
CA ALA A 2 18.30 4.79 14.65
C ALA A 2 18.42 3.94 13.36
N GLU A 3 18.97 2.72 13.44
CA GLU A 3 19.16 1.87 12.25
C GLU A 3 17.85 1.43 11.60
N LYS A 4 16.81 1.14 12.40
CA LYS A 4 15.49 0.76 11.89
C LYS A 4 14.83 1.92 11.14
N LEU A 5 14.97 3.14 11.66
CA LEU A 5 14.43 4.35 11.03
C LEU A 5 15.19 4.67 9.74
N ALA A 6 16.52 4.54 9.74
CA ALA A 6 17.33 4.76 8.55
C ALA A 6 17.02 3.74 7.45
N ALA A 7 16.81 2.46 7.82
CA ALA A 7 16.36 1.43 6.89
C ALA A 7 14.99 1.77 6.29
N GLU A 8 14.03 2.20 7.12
CA GLU A 8 12.67 2.53 6.67
C GLU A 8 12.62 3.75 5.75
N ILE A 9 13.47 4.76 5.99
CA ILE A 9 13.64 5.91 5.09
C ILE A 9 14.29 5.50 3.77
N MET A 10 15.31 4.63 3.79
CA MET A 10 15.99 4.14 2.59
C MET A 10 15.08 3.26 1.72
N ASP A 11 14.26 2.41 2.36
CA ASP A 11 13.28 1.59 1.66
C ASP A 11 12.23 2.50 0.99
N ALA A 12 11.67 3.46 1.74
CA ALA A 12 10.71 4.43 1.20
C ALA A 12 11.28 5.23 0.01
N ALA A 13 12.56 5.60 0.06
CA ALA A 13 13.25 6.31 -1.03
C ALA A 13 13.40 5.46 -2.30
N LYS A 14 13.48 4.13 -2.17
CA LYS A 14 13.50 3.20 -3.31
C LYS A 14 12.12 2.93 -3.92
N GLY A 15 11.07 3.55 -3.36
CA GLY A 15 9.69 3.21 -3.75
C GLY A 15 9.29 1.81 -3.31
N GLU A 16 10.09 1.17 -2.46
CA GLU A 16 9.80 -0.08 -1.79
C GLU A 16 9.35 0.23 -0.36
N GLY A 17 8.63 -0.69 0.28
CA GLY A 17 8.21 -0.50 1.67
C GLY A 17 6.74 -0.73 1.89
N ALA A 18 6.39 -0.90 3.16
CA ALA A 18 5.05 -1.28 3.59
C ALA A 18 3.97 -0.31 3.09
N ALA A 19 4.29 0.99 2.96
CA ALA A 19 3.37 2.00 2.47
C ALA A 19 3.00 1.80 0.98
N VAL A 20 3.97 1.51 0.11
CA VAL A 20 3.73 1.31 -1.32
C VAL A 20 3.02 -0.01 -1.57
N LYS A 21 3.44 -1.07 -0.87
CA LYS A 21 2.78 -2.38 -0.94
C LYS A 21 1.32 -2.30 -0.49
N LYS A 22 1.04 -1.57 0.59
CA LYS A 22 -0.32 -1.36 1.09
C LYS A 22 -1.19 -0.56 0.11
N ARG A 23 -0.62 0.46 -0.56
CA ARG A 23 -1.34 1.19 -1.62
C ARG A 23 -1.72 0.27 -2.79
N GLN A 24 -0.78 -0.55 -3.27
CA GLN A 24 -1.03 -1.49 -4.36
C GLN A 24 -2.04 -2.59 -3.99
N GLU A 25 -1.97 -3.11 -2.76
CA GLU A 25 -2.96 -4.06 -2.25
C GLU A 25 -4.36 -3.45 -2.18
N VAL A 26 -4.47 -2.20 -1.70
CA VAL A 26 -5.74 -1.48 -1.64
C VAL A 26 -6.29 -1.19 -3.04
N GLU A 27 -5.46 -0.79 -3.99
CA GLU A 27 -5.88 -0.60 -5.39
C GLU A 27 -6.41 -1.89 -6.01
N ARG A 28 -5.67 -3.01 -5.88
CA ARG A 28 -6.12 -4.32 -6.39
C ARG A 28 -7.42 -4.78 -5.73
N LEU A 29 -7.55 -4.55 -4.41
CA LEU A 29 -8.78 -4.86 -3.68
C LEU A 29 -9.95 -3.97 -4.13
N ALA A 30 -9.70 -2.69 -4.43
CA ALA A 30 -10.70 -1.76 -4.94
C ALA A 30 -11.17 -2.14 -6.36
N GLU A 31 -10.25 -2.57 -7.23
CA GLU A 31 -10.59 -3.10 -8.56
C GLU A 31 -11.42 -4.38 -8.48
N ALA A 32 -11.08 -5.30 -7.58
CA ALA A 32 -11.85 -6.52 -7.34
C ALA A 32 -13.25 -6.21 -6.76
N ASN A 33 -13.35 -5.22 -5.87
CA ASN A 33 -14.62 -4.78 -5.29
C ASN A 33 -15.41 -3.84 -6.21
N ARG A 34 -14.89 -3.47 -7.37
CA ARG A 34 -15.61 -2.65 -8.36
C ARG A 34 -16.90 -3.32 -8.81
N ALA A 35 -16.91 -4.65 -8.94
CA ALA A 35 -18.11 -5.42 -9.26
C ALA A 35 -19.18 -5.35 -8.15
N PHE A 36 -18.76 -5.17 -6.89
CA PHE A 36 -19.67 -5.00 -5.75
C PHE A 36 -20.08 -3.53 -5.51
N SER A 37 -19.63 -2.58 -6.33
CA SER A 37 -20.00 -1.17 -6.20
C SER A 37 -21.51 -0.93 -6.39
N HIS A 38 -22.18 -1.87 -7.09
CA HIS A 38 -23.61 -1.85 -7.32
C HIS A 38 -24.46 -2.32 -6.11
N PHE A 39 -23.86 -2.91 -5.07
CA PHE A 39 -24.55 -3.25 -3.82
C PHE A 39 -24.60 -2.09 -2.81
N ARG A 40 -24.11 -0.91 -3.19
CA ARG A 40 -24.13 0.29 -2.36
C ARG A 40 -25.41 1.08 -2.65
N TRP A 41 -26.53 0.52 -2.20
CA TRP A 41 -27.81 1.22 -2.00
C TRP A 41 -28.18 1.11 -0.51
#